data_AF-A0A0F6AGK2-F1
#
_entry.id   AF-A0A0F6AGK2-F1
#
_cell.length_a   1.000
_cell.length_b   1.000
_cell.length_c   1.000
_cell.angle_alpha   90.00
_cell.angle_beta   90.00
_cell.angle_gamma   90.00
#
_symmetry.space_group_name_H-M   'P 1'
#
loop_
_entity.id
_entity.type
_entity.pdbx_description
1 polymer ?
#
loop_
_entity_poly.entity_id
_entity_poly.type
_entity_poly.pdbx_seq_one_letter_code
_entity_poly.pdbx_strand_id
1 'polypeptide(L)'
;MKYITRQNKLLFVIAVSIIFAILTIVWARQDSPIFRPLVQDMRLVDAVLISDVLDQERIAYYADVKSQMLYVDQAKTEHARVSLAKVGIVIDYPKITKYSDLDEAYHAFLEQNSREQVKAELWEQPWFFRVVRLAAGALIILVLILNVVRPALRAIILEQDK
;
A
#
# COMPACT_ATOMS: atom_id res chain seq x y z
N MET A 1 43.04 -26.47 -6.68
CA MET A 1 41.65 -25.96 -6.84
C MET A 1 40.88 -25.83 -5.50
N LYS A 2 41.56 -25.57 -4.36
CA LYS A 2 40.93 -25.60 -3.01
C LYS A 2 40.73 -24.21 -2.37
N TYR A 3 41.23 -23.14 -3.00
CA TYR A 3 41.07 -21.75 -2.54
C TYR A 3 39.76 -21.09 -3.00
N ILE A 4 39.12 -21.65 -4.02
CA ILE A 4 37.89 -21.12 -4.62
C ILE A 4 36.71 -21.21 -3.62
N THR A 5 36.65 -22.26 -2.79
CA THR A 5 35.52 -22.46 -1.86
C THR A 5 35.51 -21.52 -0.65
N ARG A 6 36.65 -20.97 -0.25
CA ARG A 6 36.75 -20.03 0.91
C ARG A 6 36.40 -18.60 0.48
N GLN A 7 36.81 -18.18 -0.72
CA GLN A 7 36.52 -16.85 -1.26
C GLN A 7 35.06 -16.70 -1.74
N ASN A 8 34.45 -17.77 -2.27
CA ASN A 8 33.06 -17.72 -2.73
C ASN A 8 32.05 -17.44 -1.60
N LYS A 9 32.42 -17.69 -0.33
CA LYS A 9 31.57 -17.33 0.81
C LYS A 9 31.40 -15.81 0.97
N LEU A 10 32.45 -15.04 0.72
CA LEU A 10 32.40 -13.57 0.82
C LEU A 10 31.53 -12.99 -0.30
N LEU A 11 31.71 -13.51 -1.51
CA LEU A 11 30.94 -13.12 -2.70
C LEU A 11 29.44 -13.44 -2.53
N PHE A 12 29.10 -14.57 -1.90
CA PHE A 12 27.71 -14.95 -1.65
C PHE A 12 27.03 -14.00 -0.65
N VAL A 13 27.73 -13.57 0.40
CA VAL A 13 27.21 -12.60 1.39
C VAL A 13 26.90 -11.25 0.73
N ILE A 14 27.79 -10.76 -0.13
CA ILE A 14 27.61 -9.49 -0.85
C ILE A 14 26.44 -9.61 -1.85
N ALA A 15 26.37 -10.70 -2.61
CA ALA A 15 25.30 -10.92 -3.57
C ALA A 15 23.92 -10.96 -2.89
N VAL A 16 23.80 -11.68 -1.76
CA VAL A 16 22.55 -11.74 -0.97
C VAL A 16 22.17 -10.36 -0.43
N SER A 17 23.15 -9.55 0.01
CA SER A 17 22.91 -8.19 0.50
C SER A 17 22.38 -7.25 -0.58
N ILE A 18 22.91 -7.35 -1.81
CA ILE A 18 22.48 -6.50 -2.93
C ILE A 18 21.06 -6.87 -3.38
N ILE A 19 20.76 -8.16 -3.48
CA ILE A 19 19.42 -8.64 -3.85
C ILE A 19 18.37 -8.13 -2.85
N PHE A 20 18.66 -8.22 -1.54
CA PHE A 20 17.75 -7.72 -0.51
C PHE A 20 17.56 -6.20 -0.52
N ALA A 21 18.62 -5.43 -0.81
CA ALA A 21 18.52 -3.99 -0.95
C ALA A 21 17.59 -3.59 -2.11
N ILE A 22 17.72 -4.27 -3.26
CA ILE A 22 16.87 -4.05 -4.42
C ILE A 22 15.42 -4.43 -4.12
N LEU A 23 15.20 -5.56 -3.47
CA LEU A 23 13.86 -6.05 -3.12
C LEU A 23 13.14 -5.08 -2.16
N THR A 24 13.89 -4.50 -1.22
CA THR A 24 13.38 -3.44 -0.32
C THR A 24 13.01 -2.17 -1.07
N ILE A 25 13.79 -1.78 -2.08
CA ILE A 25 13.55 -0.56 -2.87
C ILE A 25 12.34 -0.71 -3.80
N VAL A 26 12.18 -1.87 -4.45
CA VAL A 26 11.02 -2.13 -5.32
C VAL A 26 9.72 -2.10 -4.53
N TRP A 27 9.72 -2.70 -3.34
CA TRP A 27 8.58 -2.63 -2.42
C TRP A 27 8.31 -1.21 -1.91
N ALA A 28 9.36 -0.41 -1.70
CA ALA A 28 9.22 0.96 -1.20
C ALA A 28 8.63 1.94 -2.22
N ARG A 29 8.51 1.58 -3.50
CA ARG A 29 7.90 2.44 -4.53
C ARG A 29 6.44 2.11 -4.83
N GLN A 30 5.87 1.10 -4.18
CA GLN A 30 4.48 0.70 -4.35
C GLN A 30 3.57 1.53 -3.42
N ASP A 31 3.50 2.84 -3.63
CA ASP A 31 2.41 3.64 -3.06
C ASP A 31 1.15 3.24 -3.82
N SER A 32 0.32 2.37 -3.24
CA SER A 32 -0.96 2.00 -3.86
C SER A 32 -1.83 3.26 -3.91
N PRO A 33 -2.23 3.73 -5.11
CA PRO A 33 -3.06 4.93 -5.23
C PRO A 33 -4.36 4.70 -4.45
N ILE A 34 -4.60 5.56 -3.47
CA ILE A 34 -5.81 5.50 -2.65
C ILE A 34 -6.94 6.06 -3.51
N PHE A 35 -7.87 5.21 -3.91
CA PHE A 35 -9.02 5.63 -4.72
C PHE A 35 -10.16 6.10 -3.81
N ARG A 36 -10.65 7.31 -4.07
CA ARG A 36 -11.79 7.91 -3.35
C ARG A 36 -13.00 8.01 -4.29
N PRO A 37 -14.23 7.71 -3.82
CA PRO A 37 -15.42 7.94 -4.63
C PRO A 37 -15.55 9.42 -4.97
N LEU A 38 -15.66 9.71 -6.26
CA LEU A 38 -15.90 11.03 -6.81
C LEU A 38 -17.37 11.21 -7.17
N VAL A 39 -18.02 10.21 -7.77
CA VAL A 39 -19.45 10.24 -8.13
C VAL A 39 -20.15 9.05 -7.49
N GLN A 40 -21.27 9.28 -6.81
CA GLN A 40 -22.03 8.20 -6.14
C GLN A 40 -23.13 7.61 -7.04
N ASP A 41 -23.63 8.38 -7.99
CA ASP A 41 -24.73 7.97 -8.86
C ASP A 41 -24.50 8.52 -10.28
N MET A 42 -23.79 7.73 -11.11
CA MET A 42 -23.46 8.10 -12.49
C MET A 42 -24.69 8.13 -13.42
N ARG A 43 -25.90 7.86 -12.92
CA ARG A 43 -27.15 7.93 -13.70
C ARG A 43 -27.74 9.33 -13.76
N LEU A 44 -27.40 10.17 -12.78
CA LEU A 44 -27.88 11.54 -12.66
C LEU A 44 -27.00 12.53 -13.45
N VAL A 45 -25.84 12.08 -13.92
CA VAL A 45 -24.83 12.88 -14.62
C VAL A 45 -24.36 12.11 -15.85
N ASP A 46 -24.09 12.78 -16.97
CA ASP A 46 -23.61 12.10 -18.19
C ASP A 46 -22.26 11.40 -17.94
N ALA A 47 -22.32 10.07 -17.72
CA ALA A 47 -21.15 9.23 -17.45
C ALA A 47 -20.11 9.30 -18.58
N VAL A 48 -20.58 9.44 -19.82
CA VAL A 48 -19.72 9.60 -21.01
C VAL A 48 -18.92 10.90 -20.91
N LEU A 49 -19.57 12.01 -20.59
CA LEU A 49 -18.91 13.32 -20.48
C LEU A 49 -17.90 13.34 -19.31
N ILE A 50 -18.22 12.69 -18.20
CA ILE A 50 -17.29 12.55 -17.07
C ILE A 50 -16.06 11.74 -17.51
N SER A 51 -16.26 10.61 -18.18
CA SER A 51 -15.17 9.76 -18.70
C SER A 51 -14.25 10.56 -19.61
N ASP A 52 -14.81 11.27 -20.58
CA ASP A 52 -14.06 12.06 -21.56
C ASP A 52 -13.17 13.11 -20.89
N VAL A 53 -13.70 13.83 -19.90
CA VAL A 53 -12.94 14.85 -19.17
C VAL A 53 -11.81 14.23 -18.34
N LEU A 54 -12.07 13.12 -17.67
CA LEU A 54 -11.06 12.44 -16.85
C LEU A 54 -9.96 11.81 -17.71
N ASP A 55 -10.32 11.23 -18.85
CA ASP A 55 -9.37 10.70 -19.83
C ASP A 55 -8.52 11.81 -20.44
N GLN A 56 -9.14 12.93 -20.83
CA GLN A 56 -8.46 14.10 -21.39
C GLN A 56 -7.43 14.67 -20.40
N GLU A 57 -7.79 14.75 -19.12
CA GLU A 57 -6.95 15.30 -18.05
C GLU A 57 -5.96 14.28 -17.47
N ARG A 58 -5.90 13.05 -18.03
CA ARG A 58 -5.05 11.93 -17.58
C ARG A 58 -5.23 11.62 -16.09
N ILE A 59 -6.47 11.60 -15.65
CA ILE A 59 -6.85 11.26 -14.29
C ILE A 59 -7.27 9.80 -14.26
N ALA A 60 -6.57 8.98 -13.48
CA ALA A 60 -6.95 7.59 -13.32
C ALA A 60 -8.30 7.50 -12.58
N TYR A 61 -9.27 6.84 -13.21
CA TYR A 61 -10.58 6.59 -12.63
C TYR A 61 -10.95 5.12 -12.77
N TYR A 62 -11.83 4.67 -11.89
CA TYR A 62 -12.42 3.33 -11.92
C TYR A 62 -13.93 3.46 -11.73
N ALA A 63 -14.70 2.95 -12.69
CA ALA A 63 -16.15 2.96 -12.61
C ALA A 63 -16.64 1.56 -12.20
N ASP A 64 -17.31 1.48 -11.05
CA ASP A 64 -18.00 0.26 -10.64
C ASP A 64 -19.46 0.33 -11.08
N VAL A 65 -19.78 -0.42 -12.14
CA VAL A 65 -21.12 -0.46 -12.74
C VAL A 65 -22.16 -1.03 -11.78
N LYS A 66 -21.76 -1.88 -10.82
CA LYS A 66 -22.68 -2.50 -9.85
C LYS A 66 -23.09 -1.52 -8.76
N SER A 67 -22.16 -0.70 -8.28
CA SER A 67 -22.43 0.33 -7.26
C SER A 67 -22.76 1.69 -7.87
N GLN A 68 -22.64 1.85 -9.20
CA GLN A 68 -22.86 3.10 -9.93
C GLN A 68 -21.96 4.25 -9.44
N MET A 69 -20.83 3.90 -8.83
CA MET A 69 -19.86 4.83 -8.28
C MET A 69 -18.63 4.96 -9.18
N LEU A 70 -18.17 6.18 -9.35
CA LEU A 70 -16.90 6.50 -10.00
C LEU A 70 -15.86 6.84 -8.94
N TYR A 71 -14.76 6.12 -8.93
CA TYR A 71 -13.62 6.35 -8.07
C TYR A 71 -12.52 7.06 -8.82
N VAL A 72 -11.83 7.98 -8.15
CA VAL A 72 -10.68 8.72 -8.69
C VAL A 72 -9.54 8.69 -7.69
N ASP A 73 -8.31 8.75 -8.20
CA ASP A 73 -7.11 8.90 -7.39
C ASP A 73 -7.26 10.07 -6.40
N GLN A 74 -7.04 9.81 -5.11
CA GLN A 74 -7.11 10.79 -4.04
C GLN A 74 -6.21 12.01 -4.33
N ALA A 75 -5.03 11.81 -4.91
CA ALA A 75 -4.11 12.89 -5.22
C ALA A 75 -4.65 13.86 -6.29
N LYS A 76 -5.58 13.40 -7.13
CA LYS A 76 -6.14 14.16 -8.25
C LYS A 76 -7.62 14.49 -8.09
N THR A 77 -8.23 14.19 -6.94
CA THR A 77 -9.68 14.38 -6.73
C THR A 77 -10.07 15.86 -6.82
N GLU A 78 -9.30 16.78 -6.24
CA GLU A 78 -9.54 18.23 -6.34
C GLU A 78 -9.49 18.71 -7.79
N HIS A 79 -8.47 18.26 -8.52
CA HIS A 79 -8.28 18.59 -9.93
C HIS A 79 -9.43 18.05 -10.78
N ALA A 80 -9.85 16.81 -10.53
CA ALA A 80 -11.00 16.19 -11.18
C ALA A 80 -12.29 17.00 -10.96
N ARG A 81 -12.55 17.45 -9.72
CA ARG A 81 -13.73 18.29 -9.43
C ARG A 81 -13.67 19.62 -10.17
N VAL A 82 -12.50 20.26 -10.22
CA VAL A 82 -12.33 21.52 -10.96
C VAL A 82 -12.53 21.31 -12.46
N SER A 83 -11.94 20.27 -13.06
CA SER A 83 -12.08 20.01 -14.50
C SER A 83 -13.50 19.59 -14.88
N LEU A 84 -14.21 18.87 -14.01
CA LEU A 84 -15.63 18.59 -14.19
C LEU A 84 -16.49 19.86 -14.04
N ALA A 85 -16.17 20.73 -13.09
CA ALA A 85 -16.87 22.00 -12.93
C ALA A 85 -16.71 22.93 -14.15
N LYS A 86 -15.56 22.87 -14.84
CA LYS A 86 -15.33 23.61 -16.10
C LYS A 86 -16.32 23.21 -17.21
N VAL A 87 -16.79 21.96 -17.22
CA VAL A 87 -17.79 21.47 -18.19
C VAL A 87 -19.22 21.53 -17.65
N GLY A 88 -19.43 22.22 -16.52
CA GLY A 88 -20.75 22.40 -15.89
C GLY A 88 -21.17 21.27 -14.95
N ILE A 89 -20.27 20.33 -14.65
CA ILE A 89 -20.54 19.22 -13.71
C ILE A 89 -19.96 19.60 -12.35
N VAL A 90 -20.81 20.07 -11.44
CA VAL A 90 -20.42 20.34 -10.05
C VAL A 90 -20.82 19.18 -9.18
N ILE A 91 -19.83 18.54 -8.58
CA ILE A 91 -20.02 17.42 -7.66
C ILE A 91 -19.91 17.94 -6.23
N ASP A 92 -21.04 18.06 -5.55
CA ASP A 92 -21.09 18.29 -4.10
C ASP A 92 -21.05 16.94 -3.37
N TYR A 93 -19.84 16.56 -2.97
CA TYR A 93 -19.59 15.40 -2.11
C TYR A 93 -18.74 15.83 -0.90
N PRO A 94 -18.98 15.31 0.32
CA PRO A 94 -20.04 14.40 0.75
C PRO A 94 -21.30 15.13 1.28
N LYS A 95 -22.48 14.52 1.08
CA LYS A 95 -23.73 14.97 1.72
C LYS A 95 -23.69 14.63 3.21
N ILE A 96 -23.28 15.59 4.04
CA ILE A 96 -23.28 15.43 5.49
C ILE A 96 -24.73 15.48 5.96
N THR A 97 -25.30 14.33 6.35
CA THR A 97 -26.59 14.29 7.04
C THR A 97 -26.40 14.85 8.44
N LYS A 98 -26.87 16.08 8.66
CA LYS A 98 -26.86 16.69 9.99
C LYS A 98 -28.06 16.17 10.78
N TYR A 99 -27.80 15.24 11.68
CA TYR A 99 -28.79 14.80 12.66
C TYR A 99 -29.03 15.94 13.66
N SER A 100 -30.29 16.20 13.99
CA SER A 100 -30.66 17.20 15.00
C SER A 100 -30.38 16.71 16.42
N ASP A 101 -30.37 15.39 16.61
CA ASP A 101 -30.18 14.73 17.90
C ASP A 101 -28.88 13.90 17.91
N LEU A 102 -28.13 13.97 19.02
CA LEU A 102 -26.85 13.29 19.18
C LEU A 102 -27.01 11.77 19.29
N ASP A 103 -28.12 11.29 19.86
CA ASP A 103 -28.40 9.86 20.04
C ASP A 103 -28.68 9.21 18.69
N GLU A 104 -29.50 9.86 17.85
CA GLU A 104 -29.77 9.43 16.48
C GLU A 104 -28.48 9.41 15.63
N ALA A 105 -27.65 10.45 15.77
CA ALA A 105 -26.35 10.51 15.10
C ALA A 105 -25.41 9.38 15.52
N TYR A 106 -25.37 9.07 16.83
CA TYR A 106 -24.54 8.02 17.40
C TYR A 106 -24.96 6.64 16.88
N HIS A 107 -26.25 6.34 16.91
CA HIS A 107 -26.78 5.08 16.40
C HIS A 107 -26.54 4.90 14.90
N ALA A 108 -26.76 5.94 14.09
CA ALA A 108 -26.48 5.91 12.66
C ALA A 108 -24.98 5.69 12.35
N PHE A 109 -24.10 6.33 13.12
CA PHE A 109 -22.66 6.15 12.99
C PHE A 109 -22.22 4.71 13.30
N LEU A 110 -22.75 4.11 14.37
CA LEU A 110 -22.43 2.73 14.72
C LEU A 110 -22.89 1.75 13.63
N GLU A 111 -24.05 1.97 13.01
CA GLU A 111 -24.56 1.13 11.92
C GLU A 111 -23.72 1.26 10.64
N GLN A 112 -23.26 2.47 10.31
CA GLN A 112 -22.39 2.69 9.16
C GLN A 112 -20.99 2.08 9.37
N ASN A 113 -20.38 2.36 10.52
CA ASN A 113 -19.00 1.97 10.79
C ASN A 113 -18.86 0.45 10.99
N SER A 114 -19.88 -0.22 11.52
CA SER A 114 -19.90 -1.68 11.65
C SER A 114 -19.96 -2.42 10.30
N ARG A 115 -20.48 -1.79 9.23
CA ARG A 115 -20.47 -2.38 7.87
C ARG A 115 -19.11 -2.28 7.17
N GLU A 116 -18.30 -1.28 7.51
CA GLU A 116 -16.99 -1.05 6.88
C GLU A 116 -15.82 -1.64 7.69
N GLN A 117 -15.87 -1.60 9.03
CA GLN A 117 -14.77 -2.10 9.87
C GLN A 117 -14.59 -3.61 9.87
N VAL A 118 -15.63 -4.38 9.56
CA VAL A 118 -15.57 -5.85 9.54
C VAL A 118 -14.76 -6.39 8.35
N LYS A 119 -14.43 -5.56 7.36
CA LYS A 119 -13.75 -5.99 6.12
C LYS A 119 -12.29 -5.61 5.98
N ALA A 120 -11.72 -4.82 6.91
CA ALA A 120 -10.28 -4.59 6.92
C ALA A 120 -9.59 -5.86 7.40
N GLU A 121 -9.37 -6.81 6.50
CA GLU A 121 -8.54 -7.98 6.74
C GLU A 121 -7.20 -7.48 7.31
N LEU A 122 -6.69 -8.15 8.34
CA LEU A 122 -5.52 -7.74 9.12
C LEU A 122 -4.28 -7.36 8.27
N TRP A 123 -4.26 -7.80 7.01
CA TRP A 123 -3.25 -7.55 5.99
C TRP A 123 -3.33 -6.17 5.31
N GLU A 124 -4.48 -5.50 5.31
CA GLU A 124 -4.66 -4.15 4.72
C GLU A 124 -4.21 -3.02 5.65
N GLN A 125 -3.89 -3.35 6.91
CA GLN A 125 -3.59 -2.32 7.89
C GLN A 125 -2.21 -1.67 7.66
N PRO A 126 -2.07 -0.34 7.75
CA PRO A 126 -0.80 0.36 7.50
C PRO A 126 0.36 -0.05 8.42
N TRP A 127 0.05 -0.56 9.62
CA TRP A 127 1.07 -1.05 10.56
C TRP A 127 1.56 -2.47 10.19
N PHE A 128 0.78 -3.25 9.45
CA PHE A 128 1.11 -4.63 9.12
C PHE A 128 2.38 -4.68 8.26
N PHE A 129 2.41 -3.90 7.19
CA PHE A 129 3.58 -3.75 6.33
C PHE A 129 4.82 -3.22 7.09
N ARG A 130 4.61 -2.39 8.11
CA ARG A 130 5.68 -1.91 8.99
C ARG A 130 6.33 -3.07 9.77
N VAL A 131 5.51 -3.98 10.30
CA VAL A 131 5.99 -5.17 11.04
C VAL A 131 6.66 -6.17 10.11
N VAL A 132 6.09 -6.44 8.93
CA VAL A 132 6.70 -7.32 7.91
C VAL A 132 8.09 -6.82 7.52
N ARG A 133 8.24 -5.51 7.33
CA ARG A 133 9.53 -4.89 7.00
C ARG A 133 10.55 -5.07 8.13
N LEU A 134 10.14 -4.91 9.38
CA LEU A 134 11.02 -5.11 10.54
C LEU A 134 11.42 -6.58 10.71
N ALA A 135 10.48 -7.50 10.51
CA ALA A 135 10.71 -8.94 10.53
C ALA A 135 11.69 -9.38 9.43
N ALA A 136 11.56 -8.83 8.21
CA ALA A 136 12.48 -9.10 7.11
C ALA A 136 13.91 -8.64 7.45
N GLY A 137 14.08 -7.43 7.99
CA GLY A 137 15.38 -6.93 8.44
C GLY A 137 16.01 -7.81 9.54
N ALA A 138 15.23 -8.18 10.55
CA ALA A 138 15.69 -9.07 11.62
C ALA A 138 16.08 -10.46 11.09
N LEU A 139 15.34 -11.00 10.13
CA LEU A 139 15.61 -12.30 9.51
C LEU A 139 16.93 -12.27 8.72
N ILE A 140 17.23 -11.18 8.00
CA ILE A 140 18.52 -11.00 7.30
C ILE A 140 19.68 -11.04 8.29
N ILE A 141 19.58 -10.27 9.39
CA ILE A 141 20.60 -10.24 10.44
C ILE A 141 20.79 -11.64 11.05
N LEU A 142 19.70 -12.34 11.34
CA LEU A 142 19.72 -13.71 11.86
C LEU A 142 20.46 -14.67 10.92
N VAL A 143 20.17 -14.61 9.62
CA VAL A 143 20.81 -15.45 8.60
C VAL A 143 22.31 -15.14 8.47
N LEU A 144 22.70 -13.85 8.48
CA LEU A 144 24.11 -13.43 8.47
C LEU A 144 24.87 -13.96 9.68
N ILE A 145 24.28 -13.80 10.87
CA ILE A 145 24.83 -14.35 12.11
C ILE A 145 25.02 -15.85 11.95
N LEU A 146 24.00 -16.62 11.59
CA LEU A 146 24.14 -18.08 11.50
C LEU A 146 25.17 -18.55 10.46
N ASN A 147 25.29 -17.85 9.33
CA ASN A 147 26.21 -18.22 8.26
C ASN A 147 27.68 -17.83 8.56
N VAL A 148 27.91 -16.76 9.34
CA VAL A 148 29.25 -16.26 9.70
C VAL A 148 29.70 -16.73 11.09
N VAL A 149 28.81 -16.80 12.06
CA VAL A 149 29.10 -17.23 13.43
C VAL A 149 29.44 -18.71 13.47
N ARG A 150 28.73 -19.56 12.73
CA ARG A 150 29.09 -21.00 12.64
C ARG A 150 30.56 -21.21 12.22
N PRO A 151 31.09 -20.59 11.15
CA PRO A 151 32.49 -20.77 10.78
C PRO A 151 33.48 -20.09 11.72
N ALA A 152 33.17 -18.91 12.30
CA ALA A 152 34.07 -18.22 13.23
C ALA A 152 34.18 -18.93 14.59
N LEU A 153 33.06 -19.38 15.16
CA LEU A 153 33.06 -20.14 16.41
C LEU A 153 33.83 -21.46 16.27
N ARG A 154 33.63 -22.17 15.14
CA ARG A 154 34.39 -23.38 14.87
C ARG A 154 35.88 -23.10 14.73
N ALA A 155 36.28 -21.99 14.07
CA ALA A 155 37.68 -21.64 13.94
C ALA A 155 38.34 -21.37 15.30
N ILE A 156 37.70 -20.64 16.20
CA ILE A 156 38.27 -20.29 17.51
C ILE A 156 38.30 -21.49 18.46
N ILE A 157 37.25 -22.32 18.46
CA ILE A 157 37.17 -23.49 19.35
C ILE A 157 38.12 -24.61 18.91
N LEU A 158 38.31 -24.83 17.60
CA LEU A 158 39.21 -25.88 17.08
C LEU A 158 40.70 -25.49 17.10
N GLU A 159 41.03 -24.21 17.26
CA GLU A 159 42.42 -23.72 17.26
C GLU A 159 43.06 -23.70 18.65
N GLN A 160 42.27 -23.92 19.71
CA GLN A 160 42.77 -24.06 21.10
C GLN A 160 43.30 -25.46 21.44
N ASP A 161 43.20 -26.42 20.52
CA ASP A 161 43.55 -27.84 20.76
C ASP A 161 44.77 -28.31 19.94
N LYS A 162 45.65 -27.37 19.56
CA LYS A 162 46.91 -27.66 18.84
C LYS A 162 48.13 -27.05 19.52
#